data_AF-A0A497D3G1-F1
#
_entry.id   AF-A0A497D3G1-F1
#
_cell.length_a   1.000
_cell.length_b   1.000
_cell.length_c   1.000
_cell.angle_alpha   90.00
_cell.angle_beta   90.00
_cell.angle_gamma   90.00
#
_symmetry.space_group_name_H-M   'P 1'
#
loop_
_entity.id
_entity.type
_entity.pdbx_description
1 polymer ?
#
loop_
_entity_poly.entity_id
_entity_poly.type
_entity_poly.pdbx_seq_one_letter_code
_entity_poly.pdbx_strand_id
1 'polypeptide(L)'
;MIIVAGAAPRVEKHLLKTEKHCFHCNNTSRWVLQKTRHFITLFFLPVAPYKTDYLMYCPICGNTIKLNKEDYEQKIRFEAEST
;
A
#
# COMPACT_ATOMS: atom_id res chain seq x y z
N MET A 1 11.08 4.45 -29.77
CA MET A 1 9.86 3.86 -29.18
C MET A 1 9.15 4.96 -28.42
N ILE A 2 7.99 5.39 -28.93
CA ILE A 2 7.16 6.43 -28.33
C ILE A 2 6.64 5.87 -27.00
N ILE A 3 7.00 6.48 -25.87
CA ILE A 3 6.43 6.10 -24.57
C ILE A 3 4.98 6.60 -24.58
N VAL A 4 4.09 5.70 -24.98
CA VAL A 4 2.65 5.86 -24.82
C VAL A 4 2.41 6.06 -23.32
N ALA A 5 1.92 7.23 -22.95
CA ALA A 5 1.63 7.62 -21.58
C ALA A 5 0.60 6.66 -20.96
N GLY A 6 1.09 5.58 -20.36
CA GLY A 6 0.30 4.60 -19.66
C GLY A 6 -0.09 5.15 -18.29
N ALA A 7 -1.38 5.17 -17.99
CA ALA A 7 -1.95 5.45 -16.68
C ALA A 7 -1.52 4.37 -15.66
N ALA A 8 -0.24 4.34 -15.27
CA ALA A 8 0.23 3.40 -14.26
C ALA A 8 -0.27 3.84 -12.88
N PRO A 9 -0.89 2.94 -12.10
CA PRO A 9 -1.29 3.27 -10.74
C PRO A 9 -0.05 3.59 -9.90
N ARG A 10 -0.13 4.63 -9.09
CA ARG A 10 0.97 4.98 -8.18
C ARG A 10 0.90 4.07 -6.96
N VAL A 11 1.89 3.19 -6.82
CA VAL A 11 2.02 2.27 -5.68
C VAL A 11 3.05 2.83 -4.71
N GLU A 12 2.64 3.05 -3.47
CA GLU A 12 3.46 3.52 -2.37
C GLU A 12 3.54 2.39 -1.34
N LYS A 13 4.75 1.93 -1.00
CA LYS A 13 4.97 0.82 -0.06
C LYS A 13 5.71 1.32 1.16
N HIS A 14 5.18 1.03 2.34
CA HIS A 14 5.76 1.33 3.64
C HIS A 14 6.01 0.01 4.35
N LEU A 15 7.26 -0.26 4.70
CA LEU A 15 7.62 -1.43 5.48
C LEU A 15 7.42 -1.10 6.95
N LEU A 16 6.66 -1.92 7.66
CA LEU A 16 6.44 -1.66 9.07
C LEU A 16 7.76 -1.77 9.85
N LYS A 17 7.99 -0.86 10.80
CA LYS A 17 9.18 -0.94 11.67
C LYS A 17 9.03 -2.07 12.68
N THR A 18 7.82 -2.22 13.22
CA THR A 18 7.49 -3.22 14.23
C THR A 18 7.25 -4.57 13.57
N GLU A 19 7.87 -5.60 14.11
CA GLU A 19 7.66 -6.96 13.65
C GLU A 19 6.35 -7.51 14.21
N LYS A 20 5.55 -8.12 13.34
CA LYS A 20 4.27 -8.71 13.71
C LYS A 20 4.24 -10.18 13.31
N HIS A 21 3.80 -11.01 14.25
CA HIS A 21 3.62 -12.43 13.99
C HIS A 21 2.54 -12.66 12.93
N CYS A 22 2.85 -13.44 11.90
CA CYS A 22 1.89 -13.86 10.90
C CYS A 22 1.33 -15.23 11.27
N PHE A 23 0.04 -15.29 11.59
CA PHE A 23 -0.63 -16.56 11.91
C PHE A 23 -0.75 -17.53 10.73
N HIS A 24 -0.52 -17.07 9.48
CA HIS A 24 -0.62 -17.92 8.29
C HIS A 24 0.68 -18.69 8.01
N CYS A 25 1.85 -18.04 8.10
CA CYS A 25 3.15 -18.70 7.88
C CYS A 25 3.90 -19.00 9.19
N ASN A 26 3.32 -18.61 10.32
CA ASN A 26 3.88 -18.73 11.66
C ASN A 26 5.28 -18.12 11.82
N ASN A 27 5.58 -17.06 11.05
CA ASN A 27 6.82 -16.32 11.13
C ASN A 27 6.57 -14.89 11.65
N THR A 28 7.52 -14.38 12.42
CA THR A 28 7.56 -12.96 12.80
C THR A 28 8.25 -12.18 11.70
N SER A 29 7.56 -11.18 11.14
CA SER A 29 8.10 -10.36 10.05
C SER A 29 7.56 -8.95 10.09
N ARG A 30 8.26 -8.04 9.42
CA ARG A 30 7.79 -6.69 9.17
C ARG A 30 6.76 -6.73 8.04
N TRP A 31 5.51 -6.45 8.37
CA TRP A 31 4.46 -6.44 7.37
C TRP A 31 4.62 -5.22 6.45
N VAL A 32 4.03 -5.28 5.25
CA VAL A 32 4.13 -4.19 4.26
C VAL A 32 2.76 -3.53 4.09
N LEU A 33 2.73 -2.22 4.30
CA LEU A 33 1.59 -1.34 4.04
C LEU A 33 1.72 -0.75 2.64
N GLN A 34 0.83 -1.15 1.73
CA GLN A 34 0.79 -0.68 0.36
C GLN A 34 -0.42 0.22 0.12
N LYS A 35 -0.19 1.41 -0.42
CA LYS A 35 -1.21 2.35 -0.88
C LYS A 35 -1.13 2.46 -2.40
N THR A 36 -2.17 2.05 -3.10
CA THR A 36 -2.27 2.13 -4.56
C THR A 36 -3.26 3.22 -4.93
N ARG A 37 -2.80 4.26 -5.63
CA ARG A 37 -3.65 5.36 -6.12
C ARG A 37 -3.83 5.22 -7.64
N HIS A 38 -5.07 5.02 -8.05
CA HIS A 38 -5.46 4.99 -9.45
C HIS A 38 -5.88 6.39 -9.91
N PHE A 39 -5.24 6.86 -10.97
CA PHE A 39 -5.51 8.17 -11.56
C PHE A 39 -6.34 8.02 -12.82
N ILE A 40 -7.35 8.88 -12.97
CA ILE A 40 -8.07 9.00 -14.23
C ILE A 40 -7.26 9.91 -15.15
N THR A 41 -7.01 9.43 -16.36
CA THR A 41 -6.32 10.18 -17.40
C THR A 41 -7.35 10.74 -18.37
N LEU A 42 -7.31 12.05 -18.59
CA LEU A 42 -8.08 12.73 -19.62
C LEU A 42 -7.08 13.36 -20.60
N PHE A 43 -7.19 13.05 -21.90
CA PHE A 43 -6.26 13.53 -22.93
C PHE A 43 -4.78 13.30 -22.58
N PHE A 44 -4.44 12.11 -22.06
CA PHE A 44 -3.07 11.76 -21.65
C PHE A 44 -2.51 12.56 -20.46
N LEU A 45 -3.30 13.45 -19.84
CA LEU A 45 -2.96 14.11 -18.58
C LEU A 45 -3.67 13.41 -17.41
N PRO A 46 -2.94 12.94 -16.37
CA PRO A 46 -3.56 12.44 -15.15
C PRO A 46 -4.20 13.60 -14.37
N VAL A 47 -5.54 13.67 -14.33
CA VAL A 47 -6.27 14.83 -13.78
C VAL A 47 -6.60 14.66 -12.30
N ALA A 48 -7.13 13.50 -11.91
CA ALA A 48 -7.56 13.27 -10.52
C ALA A 48 -7.40 11.79 -10.11
N PRO A 49 -7.09 11.50 -8.83
CA PRO A 49 -7.18 10.15 -8.30
C PRO A 49 -8.66 9.78 -8.12
N TYR A 50 -9.13 8.73 -8.80
CA TYR A 50 -10.53 8.27 -8.66
C TYR A 50 -10.67 7.14 -7.64
N LYS A 51 -9.59 6.38 -7.38
CA LYS A 51 -9.61 5.25 -6.45
C LYS A 51 -8.30 5.16 -5.69
N THR A 52 -8.40 4.89 -4.40
CA THR A 52 -7.24 4.58 -3.56
C THR A 52 -7.50 3.27 -2.83
N ASP A 53 -6.66 2.28 -3.08
CA ASP A 53 -6.69 0.99 -2.41
C ASP A 53 -5.59 0.95 -1.34
N TYR A 54 -5.95 0.51 -0.13
CA TYR A 54 -5.03 0.32 0.99
C TYR A 54 -4.95 -1.17 1.29
N LEU A 55 -3.74 -1.71 1.25
CA LEU A 55 -3.46 -3.13 1.36
C LEU A 55 -2.36 -3.30 2.40
N MET A 56 -2.45 -4.35 3.21
CA MET A 56 -1.42 -4.74 4.15
C MET A 56 -1.10 -6.20 3.91
N TYR A 57 0.14 -6.54 3.60
CA TYR A 57 0.50 -7.92 3.30
C TYR A 57 1.75 -8.40 4.02
N CYS A 58 1.81 -9.70 4.28
CA CYS A 58 3.01 -10.35 4.79
C CYS A 58 4.00 -10.55 3.63
N PRO A 59 5.27 -10.09 3.73
CA PRO A 59 6.25 -10.24 2.66
C PRO A 59 6.72 -11.70 2.46
N ILE A 60 6.45 -12.59 3.42
CA ILE A 60 6.91 -13.99 3.38
C ILE A 60 5.90 -14.86 2.62
N CYS A 61 4.64 -14.86 3.05
CA CYS A 61 3.60 -15.72 2.46
C CYS A 61 2.62 -15.00 1.53
N GLY A 62 2.66 -13.67 1.45
CA GLY A 62 1.73 -12.89 0.63
C GLY A 62 0.33 -12.75 1.23
N ASN A 63 0.10 -13.17 2.49
CA ASN A 63 -1.19 -12.99 3.15
C ASN A 63 -1.57 -11.50 3.17
N THR A 64 -2.64 -11.14 2.46
CA THR A 64 -3.01 -9.76 2.16
C THR A 64 -4.34 -9.41 2.82
N ILE A 65 -4.38 -8.26 3.49
CA ILE A 65 -5.52 -7.70 4.20
C ILE A 65 -5.85 -6.36 3.55
N LYS A 66 -7.09 -6.20 3.08
CA LYS A 66 -7.59 -4.90 2.61
C LYS A 66 -7.91 -4.04 3.83
N LEU A 67 -7.38 -2.82 3.84
CA LEU A 67 -7.62 -1.83 4.88
C LEU A 67 -8.49 -0.71 4.34
N ASN A 68 -9.26 -0.05 5.20
CA ASN A 68 -9.85 1.22 4.84
C ASN A 68 -8.83 2.36 5.01
N LYS A 69 -9.18 3.56 4.52
CA LYS A 69 -8.32 4.74 4.65
C LYS A 69 -7.97 5.03 6.12
N GLU A 70 -8.97 4.97 7.00
CA GLU A 70 -8.80 5.29 8.43
C GLU A 70 -7.85 4.31 9.10
N ASP A 71 -8.04 3.00 8.89
CA ASP A 71 -7.16 1.96 9.45
C ASP A 71 -5.71 2.10 8.99
N TYR A 72 -5.51 2.47 7.73
CA TYR A 72 -4.18 2.69 7.17
C TYR A 72 -3.49 3.88 7.84
N GLU A 73 -4.20 5.01 7.93
CA GLU A 73 -3.67 6.22 8.56
C GLU A 73 -3.38 6.01 10.05
N GLN A 74 -4.25 5.28 10.76
CA GLN A 74 -4.01 4.90 12.15
C GLN A 74 -2.75 4.06 12.28
N LYS A 75 -2.58 3.00 11.46
CA LYS A 75 -1.37 2.17 11.51
C LYS A 75 -0.11 2.99 11.30
N ILE A 76 -0.08 3.83 10.26
CA ILE A 76 1.07 4.70 9.98
C ILE A 76 1.38 5.65 11.15
N ARG A 77 0.35 6.19 11.82
CA ARG A 77 0.54 7.03 13.03
C ARG A 77 1.15 6.24 14.18
N PHE A 78 0.59 5.08 14.51
CA PHE A 78 1.13 4.20 15.54
C PHE A 78 2.60 3.82 15.26
N GLU A 79 2.96 3.61 13.99
CA GLU A 79 4.34 3.36 13.60
C GLU A 79 5.28 4.56 13.76
N ALA A 80 4.78 5.76 13.51
CA ALA A 80 5.54 6.99 13.72
C ALA A 80 5.77 7.27 15.21
N GLU A 81 4.78 6.97 16.05
CA GLU A 81 4.82 7.16 17.52
C GLU A 81 5.67 6.12 18.25
N SER A 82 5.92 4.95 17.64
CA SER A 82 6.77 3.90 18.21
C SER A 82 8.28 4.16 18.02
N THR A 83 8.69 5.41 17.77
CA THR A 83 10.08 5.86 17.59
C THR A 83 10.56 6.65 18.79
#